data_AF-A0A965PAL5-F1
#
_entry.id   AF-A0A965PAL5-F1
#
_cell.length_a   1.000
_cell.length_b   1.000
_cell.length_c   1.000
_cell.angle_alpha   90.00
_cell.angle_beta   90.00
_cell.angle_gamma   90.00
#
_symmetry.space_group_name_H-M   'P 1'
#
loop_
_entity.id
_entity.type
_entity.pdbx_description
1 polymer ?
#
loop_
_entity_poly.entity_id
_entity_poly.type
_entity_poly.pdbx_seq_one_letter_code
_entity_poly.pdbx_strand_id
1 'polypeptide(L)'
;MTRLYRMPYTQEEKDAFIKRVLAGESMRQLQRETGISRDTLQKWMGAYLTKHGIRHPRHQPPQHEREKINIYTKKSLKILIFDLELLPNSGFFYDRFSDFGIPQQFIRKPKALCAIGYKWFGDADVTVLATKKPYEDRDILKQFAPVWEQADYVVAHNGDAFDIKALGARYKYHNLPSLPPVASIDTLRLARQKWGQFLNGNGLDHLAEMAGLGRKLKIDASLWVRCAEGDKEAMAEMIEYNRQDVNLLELVFADMLSTVKHKINHNLFIDSPVKVCKTCGHDDLEHKGYELTAATYRHRYRCKACNSWSTQPKGKGRL
;
A
#
# COMPACT_ATOMS: atom_id res chain seq x y z
N MET A 1 -10.55 -17.71 -66.93
CA MET A 1 -9.28 -16.98 -67.16
C MET A 1 -8.33 -17.27 -66.01
N THR A 2 -7.35 -18.12 -66.32
CA THR A 2 -6.05 -18.39 -65.67
C THR A 2 -5.79 -17.76 -64.28
N ARG A 3 -5.93 -18.57 -63.21
CA ARG A 3 -5.23 -18.32 -61.94
C ARG A 3 -3.74 -18.48 -62.20
N LEU A 4 -3.03 -17.37 -62.40
CA LEU A 4 -1.57 -17.33 -62.44
C LEU A 4 -1.03 -17.92 -61.14
N TYR A 5 -0.40 -19.10 -61.23
CA TYR A 5 0.30 -19.74 -60.13
C TYR A 5 1.53 -18.87 -59.84
N ARG A 6 1.44 -17.98 -58.83
CA ARG A 6 2.56 -17.13 -58.44
C ARG A 6 3.62 -18.08 -57.85
N MET A 7 4.78 -18.16 -58.49
CA MET A 7 5.90 -18.96 -57.99
C MET A 7 6.20 -18.57 -56.53
N PRO A 8 6.57 -19.54 -55.65
CA PRO A 8 6.94 -19.21 -54.29
C PRO A 8 8.15 -18.28 -54.27
N TYR A 9 8.08 -17.20 -53.50
CA TYR A 9 9.14 -16.21 -53.39
C TYR A 9 10.49 -16.86 -53.07
N THR A 10 11.55 -16.47 -53.78
CA THR A 10 12.91 -16.92 -53.51
C THR A 10 13.39 -16.39 -52.16
N GLN A 11 14.48 -16.96 -51.63
CA GLN A 11 15.04 -16.46 -50.38
C GLN A 11 15.62 -15.05 -50.55
N GLU A 12 16.18 -14.71 -51.71
CA GLU A 12 16.65 -13.33 -51.97
C GLU A 12 15.49 -12.33 -51.97
N GLU A 13 14.35 -12.68 -52.57
CA GLU A 13 13.16 -11.82 -52.59
C GLU A 13 12.62 -11.60 -51.18
N LYS A 14 12.53 -12.66 -50.37
CA LYS A 14 12.13 -12.57 -48.96
C LYS A 14 13.06 -11.65 -48.18
N ASP A 15 14.37 -11.83 -48.32
CA ASP A 15 15.37 -11.04 -47.61
C ASP A 15 15.33 -9.56 -48.05
N ALA A 16 15.07 -9.28 -49.34
CA ALA A 16 14.90 -7.91 -49.86
C ALA A 16 13.69 -7.20 -49.25
N PHE A 17 12.56 -7.89 -49.12
CA PHE A 17 11.37 -7.36 -48.44
C PHE A 17 11.64 -7.07 -46.96
N ILE A 18 12.37 -7.94 -46.27
CA ILE A 18 12.71 -7.74 -44.86
C ILE A 18 13.67 -6.56 -44.66
N LYS A 19 14.66 -6.39 -45.54
CA LYS A 19 15.57 -5.23 -45.50
C LYS A 19 14.85 -3.89 -45.61
N ARG A 20 13.81 -3.80 -46.45
CA ARG A 20 12.97 -2.61 -46.56
C ARG A 20 12.27 -2.27 -45.24
N VAL A 21 11.72 -3.27 -44.55
CA VAL A 21 11.10 -3.10 -43.24
C VAL A 21 12.11 -2.71 -42.16
N LEU A 22 13.32 -3.28 -42.19
CA LEU A 22 14.41 -2.88 -41.29
C LEU A 22 14.92 -1.46 -41.56
N ALA A 23 14.83 -0.99 -42.81
CA ALA A 23 15.12 0.39 -43.21
C ALA A 23 14.00 1.39 -42.84
N GLY A 24 12.96 0.94 -42.14
CA GLY A 24 11.90 1.80 -41.59
C GLY A 24 10.57 1.78 -42.35
N GLU A 25 10.46 1.00 -43.43
CA GLU A 25 9.18 0.87 -44.14
C GLU A 25 8.14 0.11 -43.31
N SER A 26 6.90 0.62 -43.26
CA SER A 26 5.85 -0.04 -42.50
C SER A 26 5.42 -1.36 -43.17
N MET A 27 5.27 -2.44 -42.38
CA MET A 27 4.74 -3.72 -42.89
C MET A 27 3.35 -3.60 -43.53
N ARG A 28 2.57 -2.58 -43.14
CA ARG A 28 1.23 -2.30 -43.70
C ARG A 28 1.32 -1.73 -45.11
N GLN A 29 2.32 -0.91 -45.39
CA GLN A 29 2.60 -0.39 -46.73
C GLN A 29 3.08 -1.51 -47.64
N LEU A 30 4.07 -2.30 -47.18
CA LEU A 30 4.58 -3.44 -47.93
C LEU A 30 3.49 -4.48 -48.25
N GLN A 31 2.56 -4.71 -47.32
CA GLN A 31 1.40 -5.57 -47.53
C GLN A 31 0.48 -5.05 -48.64
N ARG A 32 0.25 -3.74 -48.73
CA ARG A 32 -0.58 -3.13 -49.78
C ARG A 32 0.08 -3.24 -51.15
N GLU A 33 1.40 -3.11 -51.21
CA GLU A 33 2.16 -3.17 -52.47
C GLU A 33 2.32 -4.60 -53.00
N THR A 34 2.65 -5.56 -52.12
CA THR A 34 3.02 -6.93 -52.53
C THR A 34 1.87 -7.92 -52.46
N GLY A 35 0.83 -7.61 -51.67
CA GLY A 35 -0.27 -8.51 -51.31
C GLY A 35 0.10 -9.58 -50.27
N ILE A 36 1.32 -9.55 -49.72
CA ILE A 36 1.79 -10.54 -48.74
C ILE A 36 1.18 -10.23 -47.37
N SER A 37 0.60 -11.24 -46.72
CA SER A 37 0.00 -11.06 -45.40
C SER A 37 1.05 -10.66 -44.35
N ARG A 38 0.63 -9.81 -43.41
CA ARG A 38 1.48 -9.35 -42.32
C ARG A 38 2.09 -10.50 -41.50
N ASP A 39 1.34 -11.57 -41.27
CA ASP A 39 1.82 -12.73 -40.53
C ASP A 39 2.93 -13.47 -41.28
N THR A 40 2.85 -13.52 -42.62
CA THR A 40 3.90 -14.11 -43.46
C THR A 40 5.17 -13.26 -43.41
N LEU A 41 5.02 -11.93 -43.51
CA LEU A 41 6.14 -10.98 -43.37
C LEU A 41 6.79 -11.07 -41.97
N GLN A 42 6.00 -11.25 -40.91
CA GLN A 42 6.51 -11.43 -39.55
C GLN A 42 7.28 -12.75 -39.37
N LYS A 43 6.80 -13.85 -39.97
CA LYS A 43 7.53 -15.13 -39.98
C LYS A 43 8.88 -14.99 -40.68
N TRP A 44 8.91 -14.34 -41.84
CA TRP A 44 10.15 -14.10 -42.57
C TRP A 44 11.12 -13.18 -41.81
N MET A 45 10.60 -12.11 -41.18
CA MET A 45 11.39 -11.22 -40.32
C MET A 45 12.04 -12.01 -39.17
N GLY A 46 11.30 -12.88 -38.48
CA GLY A 46 11.84 -13.71 -37.40
C GLY A 46 12.96 -14.65 -37.86
N ALA A 47 12.78 -15.30 -39.02
CA ALA A 47 13.80 -16.17 -39.61
C ALA A 47 15.06 -15.38 -40.04
N TYR A 48 14.89 -14.21 -40.66
CA TYR A 48 15.97 -13.34 -41.10
C TYR A 48 16.81 -12.81 -39.93
N LEU A 49 16.13 -12.29 -38.89
CA LEU A 49 16.78 -11.78 -37.68
C LEU A 49 17.58 -12.87 -36.96
N THR A 50 17.02 -14.08 -36.86
CA THR A 50 17.70 -15.24 -36.26
C THR A 50 18.94 -15.63 -37.08
N LYS A 51 18.81 -15.74 -38.41
CA LYS A 51 19.90 -16.10 -39.32
C LYS A 51 21.07 -15.10 -39.27
N HIS A 52 20.79 -13.82 -39.10
CA HIS A 52 21.79 -12.76 -39.11
C HIS A 52 22.20 -12.27 -37.70
N GLY A 53 21.73 -12.91 -36.63
CA GLY A 53 22.07 -12.53 -35.25
C GLY A 53 21.59 -11.13 -34.83
N ILE A 54 20.60 -10.57 -35.53
CA ILE A 54 20.09 -9.22 -35.30
C ILE A 54 19.00 -9.28 -34.23
N ARG A 55 19.17 -8.58 -33.11
CA ARG A 55 18.10 -8.44 -32.10
C ARG A 55 16.94 -7.64 -32.68
N HIS A 56 15.70 -8.15 -32.57
CA HIS A 56 14.50 -7.50 -33.11
C HIS A 56 14.40 -6.04 -32.61
N PRO A 57 14.04 -5.06 -33.48
CA PRO A 57 13.87 -3.65 -33.09
C PRO A 57 12.85 -3.36 -31.96
N ARG A 58 12.07 -4.36 -31.51
CA ARG A 58 11.22 -4.27 -30.30
C ARG A 58 12.03 -4.33 -29.00
N HIS A 59 13.35 -4.53 -29.10
CA HIS A 59 14.31 -4.55 -28.00
C HIS A 59 15.32 -3.41 -28.07
N GLN A 60 15.14 -2.42 -28.96
CA GLN A 60 15.85 -1.16 -28.86
C GLN A 60 14.99 -0.18 -28.04
N PRO A 61 15.48 0.33 -26.90
CA PRO A 61 14.77 1.33 -26.14
C PRO A 61 14.65 2.61 -26.99
N PRO A 62 13.54 3.35 -26.90
CA PRO A 62 13.37 4.57 -27.68
C PRO A 62 14.43 5.62 -27.28
N GLN A 63 15.05 6.24 -28.29
CA GLN A 63 15.97 7.37 -28.15
C GLN A 63 15.19 8.61 -27.71
N HIS A 64 14.99 8.74 -26.41
CA HIS A 64 14.77 10.01 -25.76
C HIS A 64 15.75 10.02 -24.58
N GLU A 65 16.67 10.97 -24.55
CA GLU A 65 17.49 11.27 -23.39
C GLU A 65 16.55 11.73 -22.26
N ARG A 66 15.91 10.78 -21.59
CA ARG A 66 15.40 10.99 -20.25
C ARG A 66 16.61 10.85 -19.36
N GLU A 67 16.89 11.90 -18.58
CA GLU A 67 17.83 11.85 -17.47
C GLU A 67 17.77 10.48 -16.82
N LYS A 68 18.93 9.86 -16.58
CA LYS A 68 19.04 8.55 -15.92
C LYS A 68 18.45 8.68 -14.52
N ILE A 69 17.13 8.55 -14.39
CA ILE A 69 16.47 8.31 -13.12
C ILE A 69 17.01 6.96 -12.70
N ASN A 70 17.81 6.97 -11.64
CA ASN A 70 18.42 5.80 -11.05
C ASN A 70 17.33 4.99 -10.30
N ILE A 71 16.37 4.43 -11.04
CA ILE A 71 15.35 3.52 -10.53
C ILE A 71 16.01 2.15 -10.48
N TYR A 72 16.61 1.77 -9.35
CA TYR A 72 16.61 0.44 -8.74
C TYR A 72 17.40 0.47 -7.41
N THR A 73 17.18 1.48 -6.57
CA THR A 73 17.48 1.33 -5.14
C THR A 73 16.42 0.42 -4.53
N LYS A 74 16.83 -0.76 -4.07
CA LYS A 74 16.04 -1.75 -3.32
C LYS A 74 15.07 -1.06 -2.36
N LYS A 75 13.78 -0.99 -2.70
CA LYS A 75 12.76 -0.42 -1.80
C LYS A 75 12.36 -1.51 -0.80
N SER A 76 12.96 -1.48 0.38
CA SER A 76 12.43 -2.25 1.53
C SER A 76 11.00 -1.78 1.79
N LEU A 77 10.06 -2.72 1.94
CA LEU A 77 8.66 -2.44 2.28
C LEU A 77 8.59 -1.56 3.54
N LYS A 78 7.93 -0.41 3.45
CA LYS A 78 7.71 0.50 4.59
C LYS A 78 6.25 0.49 5.03
N ILE A 79 5.99 -0.10 6.20
CA ILE A 79 4.68 -0.10 6.85
C ILE A 79 4.73 0.90 8.01
N LEU A 80 3.93 1.96 7.93
CA LEU A 80 3.82 2.98 8.97
C LEU A 80 2.69 2.62 9.93
N ILE A 81 3.01 2.43 11.20
CA ILE A 81 2.01 2.33 12.28
C ILE A 81 1.83 3.74 12.84
N PHE A 82 0.60 4.22 12.96
CA PHE A 82 0.35 5.56 13.49
C PHE A 82 -1.00 5.67 14.21
N ASP A 83 -1.09 6.67 15.08
CA ASP A 83 -2.28 7.04 15.86
C ASP A 83 -2.32 8.55 16.09
N LEU A 84 -3.51 9.15 16.18
CA LEU A 84 -3.72 10.59 16.31
C LEU A 84 -4.48 10.96 17.57
N GLU A 85 -4.04 12.04 18.22
CA GLU A 85 -4.79 12.69 19.28
C GLU A 85 -5.30 14.06 18.84
N LEU A 86 -6.60 14.30 19.09
CA LEU A 86 -7.29 15.52 18.69
C LEU A 86 -7.86 16.24 19.91
N LEU A 87 -7.64 17.55 19.96
CA LEU A 87 -8.36 18.43 20.86
C LEU A 87 -9.83 18.55 20.41
N PRO A 88 -10.77 18.63 21.37
CA PRO A 88 -12.19 18.79 21.07
C PRO A 88 -12.48 20.18 20.47
N ASN A 89 -13.67 20.34 19.89
CA ASN A 89 -14.17 21.69 19.61
C ASN A 89 -14.25 22.47 20.93
N SER A 90 -13.85 23.74 20.91
CA SER A 90 -14.05 24.68 22.01
C SER A 90 -14.98 25.80 21.56
N GLY A 91 -15.96 26.17 22.39
CA GLY A 91 -17.00 27.10 22.03
C GLY A 91 -18.01 27.36 23.14
N PHE A 92 -19.06 28.11 22.81
CA PHE A 92 -20.16 28.41 23.70
C PHE A 92 -21.31 27.43 23.50
N PHE A 93 -21.97 27.04 24.59
CA PHE A 93 -23.16 26.19 24.56
C PHE A 93 -24.12 26.68 25.66
N TYR A 94 -25.42 26.70 25.37
CA TYR A 94 -26.44 27.05 26.36
C TYR A 94 -26.75 25.83 27.24
N ASP A 95 -27.09 24.73 26.58
CA ASP A 95 -27.45 23.48 27.24
C ASP A 95 -26.35 22.43 27.05
N ARG A 96 -26.20 21.54 28.04
CA ARG A 96 -25.32 20.38 27.95
C ARG A 96 -25.74 19.42 26.83
N PHE A 97 -27.05 19.31 26.59
CA PHE A 97 -27.64 18.46 25.55
C PHE A 97 -28.48 19.32 24.62
N SER A 98 -28.38 19.08 23.31
CA SER A 98 -29.18 19.77 22.31
C SER A 98 -29.61 18.79 21.24
N ASP A 99 -30.92 18.69 21.02
CA ASP A 99 -31.51 17.84 19.96
C ASP A 99 -31.18 18.36 18.56
N PHE A 100 -30.80 19.64 18.44
CA PHE A 100 -30.44 20.29 17.17
C PHE A 100 -28.93 20.40 16.95
N GLY A 101 -28.12 19.98 17.93
CA GLY A 101 -26.67 20.14 17.91
C GLY A 101 -26.19 21.58 18.17
N ILE A 102 -24.87 21.77 18.23
CA ILE A 102 -24.25 23.08 18.48
C ILE A 102 -24.09 23.83 17.16
N PRO A 103 -24.67 25.03 16.99
CA PRO A 103 -24.49 25.83 15.78
C PRO A 103 -23.02 26.18 15.51
N GLN A 104 -22.61 26.16 14.25
CA GLN A 104 -21.20 26.37 13.87
C GLN A 104 -20.64 27.72 14.36
N GLN A 105 -21.44 28.77 14.38
CA GLN A 105 -21.03 30.10 14.85
C GLN A 105 -20.65 30.14 16.34
N PHE A 106 -21.06 29.14 17.13
CA PHE A 106 -20.68 29.04 18.53
C PHE A 106 -19.37 28.29 18.75
N ILE A 107 -18.86 27.61 17.72
CA ILE A 107 -17.55 26.97 17.75
C ILE A 107 -16.48 28.05 17.56
N ARG A 108 -15.66 28.27 18.58
CA ARG A 108 -14.56 29.24 18.56
C ARG A 108 -13.26 28.63 18.06
N LYS A 109 -12.96 27.41 18.51
CA LYS A 109 -11.83 26.62 18.02
C LYS A 109 -12.34 25.28 17.51
N PRO A 110 -12.23 24.99 16.20
CA PRO A 110 -12.58 23.68 15.69
C PRO A 110 -11.58 22.63 16.18
N LYS A 111 -11.98 21.35 16.16
CA LYS A 111 -11.07 20.22 16.43
C LYS A 111 -9.75 20.37 15.69
N ALA A 112 -8.65 20.11 16.39
CA ALA A 112 -7.30 20.20 15.87
C ALA A 112 -6.45 19.07 16.45
N LEU A 113 -5.40 18.65 15.75
CA LEU A 113 -4.49 17.65 16.28
C LEU A 113 -3.68 18.24 17.46
N CYS A 114 -3.41 17.45 18.48
CA CYS A 114 -2.43 17.79 19.51
C CYS A 114 -1.22 16.85 19.48
N ALA A 115 -1.38 15.58 19.10
CA ALA A 115 -0.27 14.65 18.93
C ALA A 115 -0.46 13.72 17.73
N ILE A 116 0.66 13.32 17.11
CA ILE A 116 0.74 12.28 16.09
C ILE A 116 1.85 11.32 16.51
N GLY A 117 1.47 10.10 16.89
CA GLY A 117 2.38 9.04 17.27
C GLY A 117 2.59 8.13 16.07
N TYR A 118 3.84 7.76 15.79
CA TYR A 118 4.13 6.83 14.70
C TYR A 118 5.43 6.06 14.90
N LYS A 119 5.53 4.92 14.21
CA LYS A 119 6.76 4.14 14.05
C LYS A 119 6.71 3.34 12.75
N TRP A 120 7.87 2.94 12.22
CA TRP A 120 7.89 1.89 11.20
C TRP A 120 7.70 0.54 11.86
N PHE A 121 6.94 -0.34 11.21
CA PHE A 121 6.68 -1.68 11.73
C PHE A 121 7.99 -2.45 11.93
N GLY A 122 8.24 -2.90 13.16
CA GLY A 122 9.45 -3.60 13.59
C GLY A 122 10.53 -2.71 14.18
N ASP A 123 10.41 -1.38 14.10
CA ASP A 123 11.33 -0.47 14.78
C ASP A 123 11.09 -0.51 16.30
N ALA A 124 12.11 -0.22 17.12
CA ALA A 124 11.95 -0.20 18.56
C ALA A 124 11.19 1.06 19.04
N ASP A 125 11.57 2.23 18.50
CA ASP A 125 11.16 3.52 19.04
C ASP A 125 9.95 4.10 18.31
N VAL A 126 9.06 4.71 19.11
CA VAL A 126 7.97 5.55 18.61
C VAL A 126 8.43 7.00 18.56
N THR A 127 8.05 7.72 17.51
CA THR A 127 8.14 9.17 17.46
C THR A 127 6.77 9.78 17.72
N VAL A 128 6.70 10.80 18.57
CA VAL A 128 5.47 11.56 18.81
C VAL A 128 5.71 13.03 18.47
N LEU A 129 4.95 13.54 17.51
CA LEU A 129 4.93 14.96 17.16
C LEU A 129 3.78 15.62 17.91
N ALA A 130 4.09 16.55 18.81
CA ALA A 130 3.08 17.25 19.61
C ALA A 130 3.08 18.76 19.34
N THR A 131 1.90 19.38 19.45
CA THR A 131 1.78 20.83 19.29
C THR A 131 2.41 21.56 20.47
N LYS A 132 3.09 22.68 20.18
CA LYS A 132 3.65 23.56 21.23
C LYS A 132 2.58 24.41 21.91
N LYS A 133 1.50 24.70 21.17
CA LYS A 133 0.36 25.47 21.64
C LYS A 133 -0.93 24.76 21.22
N PRO A 134 -1.98 24.79 22.06
CA PRO A 134 -3.25 24.17 21.72
C PRO A 134 -3.82 24.72 20.41
N TYR A 135 -4.37 23.84 19.58
CA TYR A 135 -4.99 24.16 18.29
C TYR A 135 -4.04 24.69 17.19
N GLU A 136 -2.72 24.69 17.41
CA GLU A 136 -1.72 25.08 16.41
C GLU A 136 -1.02 23.84 15.81
N ASP A 137 -1.76 23.04 15.03
CA ASP A 137 -1.29 21.77 14.47
C ASP A 137 -0.58 21.84 13.11
N ARG A 138 -0.41 23.04 12.54
CA ARG A 138 0.21 23.23 11.23
C ARG A 138 1.64 22.66 11.16
N ASP A 139 2.42 22.85 12.21
CA ASP A 139 3.84 22.47 12.21
C ASP A 139 4.03 20.95 12.35
N ILE A 140 3.19 20.28 13.15
CA ILE A 140 3.25 18.82 13.27
C ILE A 140 2.76 18.12 12.00
N LEU A 141 1.77 18.70 11.31
CA LEU A 141 1.33 18.22 10.00
C LEU A 141 2.48 18.27 8.98
N LYS A 142 3.16 19.42 8.87
CA LYS A 142 4.32 19.56 7.97
C LYS A 142 5.46 18.60 8.28
N GLN A 143 5.70 18.31 9.55
CA GLN A 143 6.71 17.33 9.97
C GLN A 143 6.29 15.89 9.64
N PHE A 144 4.99 15.59 9.68
CA PHE A 144 4.48 14.26 9.40
C PHE A 144 4.38 13.95 7.89
N ALA A 145 4.20 14.95 7.02
CA ALA A 145 4.03 14.74 5.58
C ALA A 145 5.16 13.90 4.93
N PRO A 146 6.46 14.20 5.18
CA PRO A 146 7.56 13.41 4.61
C PRO A 146 7.64 11.98 5.15
N VAL A 147 7.08 11.73 6.34
CA VAL A 147 6.98 10.37 6.91
C VAL A 147 5.91 9.59 6.16
N TRP A 148 4.73 10.18 5.99
CA TRP A 148 3.63 9.58 5.25
C TRP A 148 3.99 9.26 3.80
N GLU A 149 4.69 10.17 3.12
CA GLU A 149 5.14 10.01 1.72
C GLU A 149 6.04 8.79 1.50
N GLN A 150 6.73 8.33 2.54
CA GLN A 150 7.61 7.16 2.46
C GLN A 150 6.86 5.83 2.63
N ALA A 151 5.63 5.85 3.14
CA ALA A 151 4.88 4.65 3.46
C ALA A 151 4.35 3.95 2.21
N ASP A 152 4.53 2.63 2.13
CA ASP A 152 3.84 1.77 1.17
C ASP A 152 2.46 1.37 1.69
N TYR A 153 2.37 1.18 3.01
CA TYR A 153 1.14 0.92 3.74
C TYR A 153 1.11 1.72 5.03
N VAL A 154 -0.10 2.12 5.42
CA VAL A 154 -0.35 2.73 6.73
C VAL A 154 -1.29 1.84 7.54
N VAL A 155 -1.03 1.73 8.84
CA VAL A 155 -1.81 0.93 9.79
C VAL A 155 -2.27 1.84 10.90
N ALA A 156 -3.57 1.78 11.18
CA ALA A 156 -4.24 2.51 12.25
C ALA A 156 -5.42 1.68 12.77
N HIS A 157 -5.88 1.94 14.00
CA HIS A 157 -7.10 1.34 14.53
C HIS A 157 -8.27 2.30 14.32
N ASN A 158 -9.24 1.94 13.47
CA ASN A 158 -10.31 2.86 13.02
C ASN A 158 -9.84 4.02 12.12
N GLY A 159 -8.62 3.93 11.58
CA GLY A 159 -8.03 5.01 10.78
C GLY A 159 -8.75 5.32 9.47
N ASP A 160 -9.37 4.32 8.82
CA ASP A 160 -10.14 4.55 7.59
C ASP A 160 -11.34 5.48 7.87
N ALA A 161 -11.95 5.34 9.05
CA ALA A 161 -13.14 6.07 9.42
C ALA A 161 -12.84 7.39 10.15
N PHE A 162 -11.68 7.50 10.81
CA PHE A 162 -11.30 8.62 11.67
C PHE A 162 -9.96 9.25 11.25
N ASP A 163 -8.82 8.63 11.55
CA ASP A 163 -7.50 9.26 11.50
C ASP A 163 -7.14 9.83 10.12
N ILE A 164 -7.32 9.03 9.07
CA ILE A 164 -6.97 9.44 7.70
C ILE A 164 -7.86 10.61 7.25
N LYS A 165 -9.14 10.61 7.67
CA LYS A 165 -10.07 11.72 7.39
C LYS A 165 -9.73 12.96 8.20
N ALA A 166 -9.34 12.79 9.47
CA ALA A 166 -8.91 13.86 10.34
C ALA A 166 -7.66 14.55 9.78
N LEU A 167 -6.63 13.78 9.40
CA LEU A 167 -5.45 14.30 8.70
C LEU A 167 -5.87 15.07 7.45
N GLY A 168 -6.62 14.45 6.53
CA GLY A 168 -7.06 15.12 5.30
C GLY A 168 -7.81 16.44 5.55
N ALA A 169 -8.69 16.47 6.55
CA ALA A 169 -9.42 17.67 6.95
C ALA A 169 -8.50 18.75 7.52
N ARG A 170 -7.51 18.39 8.34
CA ARG A 170 -6.56 19.35 8.92
C ARG A 170 -5.55 19.88 7.90
N TYR A 171 -5.09 19.05 6.96
CA TYR A 171 -4.31 19.52 5.81
C TYR A 171 -5.10 20.53 4.98
N LYS A 172 -6.38 20.24 4.68
CA LYS A 172 -7.27 21.16 3.97
C LYS A 172 -7.49 22.45 4.75
N TYR A 173 -7.73 22.36 6.06
CA TYR A 173 -7.94 23.52 6.94
C TYR A 173 -6.75 24.51 6.89
N HIS A 174 -5.52 23.99 6.83
CA HIS A 174 -4.30 24.79 6.76
C HIS A 174 -3.84 25.16 5.35
N ASN A 175 -4.62 24.83 4.32
CA ASN A 175 -4.23 24.96 2.90
C ASN A 175 -2.87 24.32 2.60
N LEU A 176 -2.58 23.17 3.22
CA LEU A 176 -1.40 22.36 2.93
C LEU A 176 -1.68 21.43 1.74
N PRO A 177 -0.65 21.02 0.97
CA PRO A 177 -0.80 20.00 -0.06
C PRO A 177 -1.37 18.71 0.53
N SER A 178 -2.34 18.10 -0.16
CA SER A 178 -2.90 16.82 0.27
C SER A 178 -1.82 15.75 0.33
N LEU A 179 -1.88 14.92 1.37
CA LEU A 179 -1.06 13.71 1.47
C LEU A 179 -1.31 12.79 0.26
N PRO A 180 -0.27 12.13 -0.28
CA PRO A 180 -0.47 11.16 -1.34
C PRO A 180 -1.34 9.99 -0.86
N PRO A 181 -2.11 9.36 -1.76
CA PRO A 181 -2.88 8.17 -1.41
C PRO A 181 -1.93 7.03 -1.05
N VAL A 182 -2.09 6.46 0.15
CA VAL A 182 -1.34 5.28 0.62
C VAL A 182 -2.34 4.20 1.00
N ALA A 183 -2.01 2.94 0.72
CA ALA A 183 -2.87 1.81 1.03
C ALA A 183 -3.03 1.64 2.55
N SER A 184 -4.25 1.66 3.05
CA SER A 184 -4.54 1.53 4.48
C SER A 184 -4.89 0.11 4.91
N ILE A 185 -4.50 -0.19 6.15
CA ILE A 185 -4.84 -1.42 6.86
C ILE A 185 -5.44 -1.04 8.21
N ASP A 186 -6.78 -1.05 8.26
CA ASP A 186 -7.53 -0.72 9.47
C ASP A 186 -7.77 -1.99 10.31
N THR A 187 -7.14 -2.05 11.48
CA THR A 187 -7.21 -3.22 12.38
C THR A 187 -8.60 -3.40 12.99
N LEU A 188 -9.34 -2.32 13.25
CA LEU A 188 -10.72 -2.40 13.73
C LEU A 188 -11.63 -3.02 12.67
N ARG A 189 -11.46 -2.59 11.41
CA ARG A 189 -12.21 -3.15 10.28
C ARG A 189 -11.90 -4.63 10.08
N LEU A 190 -10.63 -5.02 10.17
CA LEU A 190 -10.22 -6.43 10.10
C LEU A 190 -10.84 -7.25 11.23
N ALA A 191 -10.78 -6.77 12.46
CA ALA A 191 -11.36 -7.45 13.63
C ALA A 191 -12.87 -7.64 13.46
N ARG A 192 -13.60 -6.58 13.08
CA ARG A 192 -15.04 -6.65 12.81
C ARG A 192 -15.37 -7.64 11.71
N GLN A 193 -14.60 -7.66 10.62
CA GLN A 193 -14.82 -8.59 9.51
C GLN A 193 -14.62 -10.05 9.93
N LYS A 194 -13.65 -10.32 10.81
CA LYS A 194 -13.29 -11.69 11.21
C LYS A 194 -14.12 -12.21 12.36
N TRP A 195 -14.40 -11.35 13.34
CA TRP A 195 -14.90 -11.78 14.65
C TRP A 195 -15.99 -10.88 15.21
N GLY A 196 -16.44 -9.86 14.47
CA GLY A 196 -17.29 -8.79 15.02
C GLY A 196 -18.62 -9.24 15.64
N GLN A 197 -19.19 -10.38 15.20
CA GLN A 197 -20.42 -10.94 15.78
C GLN A 197 -20.18 -11.79 17.03
N PHE A 198 -18.92 -12.16 17.30
CA PHE A 198 -18.56 -13.16 18.32
C PHE A 198 -17.65 -12.60 19.42
N LEU A 199 -17.04 -11.43 19.22
CA LEU A 199 -16.30 -10.73 20.27
C LEU A 199 -17.20 -9.73 21.01
N ASN A 200 -16.96 -9.60 22.31
CA ASN A 200 -17.63 -8.61 23.16
C ASN A 200 -17.19 -7.17 22.86
N GLY A 201 -16.07 -7.00 22.16
CA GLY A 201 -15.57 -5.71 21.69
C GLY A 201 -14.61 -5.89 20.51
N ASN A 202 -14.38 -4.83 19.75
CA ASN A 202 -13.35 -4.83 18.71
C ASN A 202 -12.36 -3.67 18.88
N GLY A 203 -12.47 -2.91 19.97
CA GLY A 203 -11.57 -1.81 20.28
C GLY A 203 -10.17 -2.31 20.61
N LEU A 204 -9.17 -1.44 20.42
CA LEU A 204 -7.76 -1.78 20.61
C LEU A 204 -7.46 -2.44 21.96
N ASP A 205 -8.00 -1.88 23.07
CA ASP A 205 -7.82 -2.46 24.42
C ASP A 205 -8.34 -3.89 24.52
N HIS A 206 -9.53 -4.16 23.97
CA HIS A 206 -10.14 -5.48 24.03
C HIS A 206 -9.37 -6.51 23.20
N LEU A 207 -8.90 -6.11 22.01
CA LEU A 207 -8.07 -6.98 21.16
C LEU A 207 -6.73 -7.29 21.82
N ALA A 208 -6.09 -6.29 22.45
CA ALA A 208 -4.85 -6.47 23.18
C ALA A 208 -5.02 -7.37 24.41
N GLU A 209 -6.07 -7.17 25.21
CA GLU A 209 -6.39 -8.00 26.37
C GLU A 209 -6.60 -9.46 25.96
N MET A 210 -7.41 -9.70 24.93
CA MET A 210 -7.70 -11.04 24.41
C MET A 210 -6.44 -11.75 23.91
N ALA A 211 -5.51 -11.02 23.29
CA ALA A 211 -4.24 -11.57 22.80
C ALA A 211 -3.16 -11.70 23.90
N GLY A 212 -3.45 -11.28 25.15
CA GLY A 212 -2.49 -11.32 26.25
C GLY A 212 -1.36 -10.29 26.12
N LEU A 213 -1.56 -9.21 25.36
CA LEU A 213 -0.55 -8.19 25.03
C LEU A 213 -0.53 -7.01 26.03
N GLY A 214 -1.36 -7.08 27.07
CA GLY A 214 -1.56 -6.00 28.02
C GLY A 214 -2.82 -5.18 27.72
N ARG A 215 -2.90 -3.99 28.32
CA ARG A 215 -4.05 -3.10 28.22
C ARG A 215 -3.62 -1.69 27.90
N LYS A 216 -4.56 -0.92 27.36
CA LYS A 216 -4.41 0.51 27.12
C LYS A 216 -4.16 1.25 28.44
N LEU A 217 -3.34 2.30 28.40
CA LEU A 217 -3.19 3.20 29.54
C LEU A 217 -4.56 3.81 29.88
N LYS A 218 -4.95 3.73 31.16
CA LYS A 218 -6.15 4.40 31.65
C LYS A 218 -5.80 5.86 31.90
N ILE A 219 -6.46 6.73 31.16
CA ILE A 219 -6.34 8.18 31.32
C ILE A 219 -7.70 8.78 31.68
N ASP A 220 -7.68 9.91 32.37
CA ASP A 220 -8.89 10.64 32.71
C ASP A 220 -9.42 11.41 31.49
N ALA A 221 -10.75 11.46 31.34
CA ALA A 221 -11.40 12.14 30.23
C ALA A 221 -11.10 13.65 30.19
N SER A 222 -10.68 14.26 31.31
CA SER A 222 -10.26 15.65 31.35
C SER A 222 -8.94 15.91 30.61
N LEU A 223 -8.15 14.88 30.28
CA LEU A 223 -6.82 15.06 29.67
C LEU A 223 -6.88 15.94 28.41
N TRP A 224 -7.81 15.66 27.50
CA TRP A 224 -7.98 16.46 26.28
C TRP A 224 -8.41 17.91 26.56
N VAL A 225 -9.18 18.15 27.63
CA VAL A 225 -9.59 19.49 28.05
C VAL A 225 -8.40 20.26 28.62
N ARG A 226 -7.63 19.65 29.52
CA ARG A 226 -6.40 20.24 30.08
C ARG A 226 -5.38 20.56 28.98
N CYS A 227 -5.19 19.64 28.02
CA CYS A 227 -4.38 19.90 26.83
C CYS A 227 -4.91 21.08 26.00
N ALA A 228 -6.23 21.23 25.86
CA ALA A 228 -6.86 22.34 25.15
C ALA A 228 -6.68 23.70 25.87
N GLU A 229 -6.55 23.67 27.19
CA GLU A 229 -6.28 24.82 28.07
C GLU A 229 -4.79 25.20 28.14
N GLY A 230 -3.90 24.35 27.59
CA GLY A 230 -2.46 24.62 27.53
C GLY A 230 -1.67 24.11 28.73
N ASP A 231 -2.24 23.18 29.50
CA ASP A 231 -1.53 22.45 30.55
C ASP A 231 -0.39 21.62 29.93
N LYS A 232 0.85 21.91 30.35
CA LYS A 232 2.06 21.24 29.84
C LYS A 232 2.23 19.85 30.41
N GLU A 233 1.80 19.60 31.64
CA GLU A 233 1.86 18.26 32.25
C GLU A 233 0.83 17.35 31.59
N ALA A 234 -0.38 17.85 31.33
CA ALA A 234 -1.37 17.17 30.49
C ALA A 234 -0.81 16.85 29.10
N MET A 235 -0.11 17.78 28.46
CA MET A 235 0.48 17.51 27.15
C MET A 235 1.56 16.43 27.19
N ALA A 236 2.38 16.39 28.26
CA ALA A 236 3.37 15.34 28.45
C ALA A 236 2.70 13.96 28.67
N GLU A 237 1.62 13.92 29.47
CA GLU A 237 0.80 12.73 29.66
C GLU A 237 0.15 12.26 28.34
N MET A 238 -0.36 13.19 27.53
CA MET A 238 -0.92 12.91 26.20
C MET A 238 0.11 12.30 25.24
N ILE A 239 1.35 12.81 25.28
CA ILE A 239 2.45 12.27 24.47
C ILE A 239 2.75 10.82 24.86
N GLU A 240 2.78 10.51 26.15
CA GLU A 240 3.02 9.14 26.62
C GLU A 240 1.86 8.21 26.30
N TYR A 241 0.63 8.68 26.48
CA TYR A 241 -0.58 7.93 26.12
C TYR A 241 -0.57 7.55 24.62
N ASN A 242 -0.37 8.51 23.73
CA ASN A 242 -0.33 8.27 22.28
C ASN A 242 0.88 7.39 21.88
N ARG A 243 2.02 7.50 22.57
CA ARG A 243 3.17 6.60 22.39
C ARG A 243 2.80 5.14 22.69
N GLN A 244 2.13 4.89 23.81
CA GLN A 244 1.72 3.54 24.20
C GLN A 244 0.67 2.98 23.26
N ASP A 245 -0.24 3.81 22.75
CA ASP A 245 -1.25 3.39 21.77
C ASP A 245 -0.64 2.89 20.46
N VAL A 246 0.39 3.57 19.95
CA VAL A 246 1.12 3.14 18.76
C VAL A 246 1.84 1.81 19.00
N ASN A 247 2.49 1.65 20.16
CA ASN A 247 3.14 0.38 20.52
C ASN A 247 2.11 -0.75 20.63
N LEU A 248 0.99 -0.53 21.31
CA LEU A 248 -0.05 -1.54 21.47
C LEU A 248 -0.70 -1.90 20.13
N LEU A 249 -0.92 -0.90 19.26
CA LEU A 249 -1.41 -1.10 17.91
C LEU A 249 -0.48 -1.96 17.07
N GLU A 250 0.84 -1.76 17.15
CA GLU A 250 1.81 -2.62 16.45
C GLU A 250 1.70 -4.07 16.91
N LEU A 251 1.62 -4.31 18.23
CA LEU A 251 1.51 -5.66 18.78
C LEU A 251 0.21 -6.35 18.34
N VAL A 252 -0.92 -5.63 18.40
CA VAL A 252 -2.21 -6.13 17.91
C VAL A 252 -2.16 -6.38 16.41
N PHE A 253 -1.54 -5.49 15.63
CA PHE A 253 -1.37 -5.68 14.20
C PHE A 253 -0.52 -6.93 13.89
N ALA A 254 0.56 -7.16 14.65
CA ALA A 254 1.43 -8.32 14.53
C ALA A 254 0.67 -9.64 14.79
N ASP A 255 -0.11 -9.70 15.87
CA ASP A 255 -0.98 -10.84 16.20
C ASP A 255 -2.01 -11.11 15.08
N MET A 256 -2.56 -10.04 14.52
CA MET A 256 -3.56 -10.10 13.46
C MET A 256 -2.99 -10.34 12.06
N LEU A 257 -1.67 -10.42 11.84
CA LEU A 257 -1.06 -10.50 10.50
C LEU A 257 -1.67 -11.60 9.65
N SER A 258 -1.93 -12.78 10.23
CA SER A 258 -2.55 -13.92 9.52
C SER A 258 -3.90 -13.60 8.87
N THR A 259 -4.59 -12.57 9.36
CA THR A 259 -5.91 -12.11 8.89
C THR A 259 -5.82 -11.05 7.79
N VAL A 260 -4.67 -10.40 7.58
CA VAL A 260 -4.40 -9.30 6.62
C VAL A 260 -4.34 -9.79 5.16
N LYS A 261 -4.97 -10.94 4.86
CA LYS A 261 -4.88 -11.66 3.59
C LYS A 261 -5.04 -10.72 2.39
N HIS A 262 -4.11 -10.84 1.44
CA HIS A 262 -4.07 -10.13 0.16
C HIS A 262 -3.86 -8.61 0.21
N LYS A 263 -3.71 -7.99 1.39
CA LYS A 263 -3.36 -6.56 1.47
C LYS A 263 -1.87 -6.32 1.27
N ILE A 264 -1.02 -7.11 1.93
CA ILE A 264 0.44 -6.98 1.87
C ILE A 264 1.05 -8.08 1.00
N ASN A 265 2.04 -7.72 0.18
CA ASN A 265 2.85 -8.67 -0.56
C ASN A 265 4.34 -8.29 -0.56
N HIS A 266 5.08 -8.80 0.42
CA HIS A 266 6.53 -8.62 0.56
C HIS A 266 7.32 -9.02 -0.70
N ASN A 267 6.83 -9.97 -1.49
CA ASN A 267 7.50 -10.40 -2.72
C ASN A 267 7.52 -9.33 -3.83
N LEU A 268 6.78 -8.22 -3.68
CA LEU A 268 6.85 -7.08 -4.61
C LEU A 268 8.00 -6.11 -4.26
N PHE A 269 8.55 -6.22 -3.05
CA PHE A 269 9.55 -5.32 -2.48
C PHE A 269 10.90 -6.01 -2.27
N ILE A 270 10.95 -7.33 -2.49
CA ILE A 270 12.14 -8.15 -2.36
C ILE A 270 12.51 -8.67 -3.74
N ASP A 271 13.69 -8.27 -4.22
CA ASP A 271 14.31 -8.86 -5.40
C ASP A 271 15.08 -10.12 -4.98
N SER A 272 14.33 -11.22 -4.80
CA SER A 272 14.88 -12.53 -4.45
C SER A 272 14.20 -13.62 -5.28
N PRO A 273 14.97 -14.62 -5.76
CA PRO A 273 14.38 -15.81 -6.37
C PRO A 273 13.60 -16.65 -5.35
N VAL A 274 13.91 -16.50 -4.05
CA VAL A 274 13.22 -17.20 -2.96
C VAL A 274 11.91 -16.47 -2.66
N LYS A 275 10.79 -17.19 -2.77
CA LYS A 275 9.48 -16.67 -2.38
C LYS A 275 9.36 -16.66 -0.87
N VAL A 276 8.98 -15.51 -0.33
CA VAL A 276 8.71 -15.33 1.10
C VAL A 276 7.22 -15.31 1.39
N CYS A 277 6.86 -15.41 2.67
CA CYS A 277 5.54 -15.08 3.17
C CYS A 277 5.15 -13.67 2.68
N LYS A 278 4.04 -13.60 1.94
CA LYS A 278 3.51 -12.32 1.42
C LYS A 278 3.20 -11.33 2.54
N THR A 279 2.83 -11.82 3.71
CA THR A 279 2.36 -11.00 4.82
C THR A 279 3.46 -10.48 5.73
N CYS A 280 4.49 -11.27 6.06
CA CYS A 280 5.53 -10.89 7.03
C CYS A 280 6.96 -10.99 6.49
N GLY A 281 7.16 -11.36 5.23
CA GLY A 281 8.48 -11.40 4.60
C GLY A 281 9.39 -12.58 5.01
N HIS A 282 8.99 -13.43 5.96
CA HIS A 282 9.77 -14.61 6.36
C HIS A 282 9.72 -15.71 5.29
N ASP A 283 10.81 -16.43 5.11
CA ASP A 283 10.95 -17.53 4.15
C ASP A 283 10.61 -18.92 4.72
N ASP A 284 10.45 -19.06 6.05
CA ASP A 284 10.04 -20.33 6.68
C ASP A 284 8.55 -20.64 6.44
N LEU A 285 8.32 -21.31 5.30
CA LEU A 285 7.02 -21.75 4.83
C LEU A 285 6.91 -23.27 4.92
N GLU A 286 5.99 -23.75 5.74
CA GLU A 286 5.68 -25.17 5.87
C GLU A 286 4.61 -25.58 4.85
N HIS A 287 4.90 -26.59 4.03
CA HIS A 287 3.89 -27.18 3.13
C HIS A 287 2.82 -27.89 3.95
N LYS A 288 1.56 -27.51 3.73
CA LYS A 288 0.39 -28.01 4.46
C LYS A 288 -0.67 -28.53 3.49
N GLY A 289 -0.23 -29.39 2.57
CA GLY A 289 -1.09 -30.04 1.60
C GLY A 289 -1.52 -29.11 0.47
N TYR A 290 -2.79 -29.21 0.10
CA TYR A 290 -3.28 -28.64 -1.16
C TYR A 290 -4.60 -27.91 -0.98
N GLU A 291 -4.78 -26.88 -1.80
CA GLU A 291 -6.04 -26.18 -1.99
C GLU A 291 -6.62 -26.54 -3.35
N LEU A 292 -7.82 -27.12 -3.31
CA LEU A 292 -8.62 -27.44 -4.48
C LEU A 292 -9.55 -26.26 -4.76
N THR A 293 -9.49 -25.70 -5.96
CA THR A 293 -10.53 -24.83 -6.49
C THR A 293 -11.20 -25.52 -7.67
N ALA A 294 -12.39 -25.07 -8.06
CA ALA A 294 -13.12 -25.64 -9.20
C ALA A 294 -12.30 -25.71 -10.51
N ALA A 295 -11.27 -24.87 -10.64
CA ALA A 295 -10.42 -24.77 -11.82
C ALA A 295 -8.96 -25.22 -11.62
N THR A 296 -8.46 -25.31 -10.37
CA THR A 296 -7.02 -25.49 -10.13
C THR A 296 -6.70 -26.30 -8.88
N TYR A 297 -5.51 -26.91 -8.91
CA TYR A 297 -4.86 -27.56 -7.77
C TYR A 297 -3.64 -26.74 -7.34
N ARG A 298 -3.60 -26.26 -6.10
CA ARG A 298 -2.55 -25.36 -5.61
C ARG A 298 -1.89 -25.92 -4.35
N HIS A 299 -0.57 -25.80 -4.22
CA HIS A 299 0.14 -26.10 -2.98
C HIS A 299 -0.23 -25.06 -1.92
N ARG A 300 -0.55 -25.52 -0.72
CA ARG A 300 -0.86 -24.67 0.42
C ARG A 300 0.35 -24.62 1.36
N TYR A 301 0.68 -23.44 1.83
CA TYR A 301 1.77 -23.21 2.78
C TYR A 301 1.27 -22.41 3.98
N ARG A 302 1.79 -22.72 5.16
CA ARG A 302 1.63 -21.94 6.39
C ARG A 302 2.98 -21.35 6.76
N CYS A 303 3.05 -20.04 6.96
CA CYS A 303 4.26 -19.39 7.49
C CYS A 303 4.41 -19.73 8.98
N LYS A 304 5.60 -20.16 9.40
CA LYS A 304 5.85 -20.47 10.83
C LYS A 304 5.96 -19.24 11.71
N ALA A 305 6.35 -18.10 11.14
CA ALA A 305 6.53 -16.86 11.89
C ALA A 305 5.20 -16.14 12.19
N CYS A 306 4.35 -15.91 11.18
CA CYS A 306 3.11 -15.14 11.36
C CYS A 306 1.81 -15.96 11.16
N ASN A 307 1.91 -17.27 10.98
CA ASN A 307 0.78 -18.18 10.75
C ASN A 307 -0.09 -17.87 9.51
N SER A 308 0.32 -16.93 8.66
CA SER A 308 -0.36 -16.64 7.41
C SER A 308 -0.36 -17.84 6.48
N TRP A 309 -1.51 -18.05 5.84
CA TRP A 309 -1.69 -19.05 4.80
C TRP A 309 -1.44 -18.45 3.42
N SER A 310 -0.76 -19.19 2.55
CA SER A 310 -0.55 -18.81 1.15
C SER A 310 -0.70 -20.02 0.23
N THR A 311 -0.93 -19.77 -1.06
CA THR A 311 -0.96 -20.82 -2.08
C THR A 311 -0.07 -20.51 -3.26
N GLN A 312 0.53 -21.54 -3.83
CA GLN A 312 1.31 -21.48 -5.06
C GLN A 312 0.73 -22.47 -6.09
N PRO A 313 0.68 -22.14 -7.38
CA PRO A 313 0.33 -23.11 -8.42
C PRO A 313 1.24 -24.33 -8.33
N LYS A 314 0.70 -25.53 -8.60
CA LYS A 314 1.56 -26.68 -8.92
C LYS A 314 2.40 -26.27 -10.13
N GLY A 315 3.73 -26.35 -10.02
CA GLY A 315 4.61 -26.15 -11.18
C GLY A 315 4.16 -27.06 -12.32
N LYS A 316 4.39 -26.68 -13.58
CA LYS A 316 4.05 -27.49 -14.76
C LYS A 316 4.85 -28.81 -14.79
N GLY A 317 4.59 -29.73 -13.88
CA GLY A 317 4.86 -31.15 -14.05
C GLY A 317 3.68 -31.71 -14.82
N ARG A 318 3.89 -32.02 -16.11
CA ARG A 318 2.94 -32.75 -16.94
C ARG A 318 2.54 -34.03 -16.18
N LEU A 319 1.24 -34.26 -16.06
CA LEU A 319 0.71 -35.61 -15.84
C LEU A 319 0.96 -36.44 -17.10
#